data_AF-A0A4R5CPU3-F1
#
_entry.id   AF-A0A4R5CPU3-F1
#
_cell.length_a   1.000
_cell.length_b   1.000
_cell.length_c   1.000
_cell.angle_alpha   90.00
_cell.angle_beta   90.00
_cell.angle_gamma   90.00
#
_symmetry.space_group_name_H-M   'P 1'
#
loop_
_entity.id
_entity.type
_entity.pdbx_description
1 polymer ?
#
loop_
_entity_poly.entity_id
_entity_poly.type
_entity_poly.pdbx_seq_one_letter_code
_entity_poly.pdbx_strand_id
1 'polypeptide(L)'
;MPEVDGALERRAGRAGRVAGTLLWTLAIIVALLLAAMLSQIATWGLILGVLVGLTTIAGMGILVGFGWKRALPATLACVLGFAAILFTGPALYEVYMRALGEPSPAVVLEIDEPEGESRLCFVVEEDGGLHEMDQRQNCFDHIDAGQAVSIFEDPLGFLPPRLENAPDDSDATAEVAISAALLAGTAAAVVYGGLRRRTAVPSGSPVVAAPPEAGGPLTFLWLQRVPAPVADESRAAGDAEAAEVAGWQIRGADAVKPADRRATGTVAGVEVEPTLGATPVDYRDASKDGTRALVLWTDGGRRDVYARVRTVSARRRGTAEYEIVGPDDTTLATVTRRAGRFLLLRRTRWTVQQAGRGTAVGVKGHPVSWLVWCLTLPFQPVVVLVSLLSLDGVGPVRAPLRTRWRIDDRTVLDYRTSTGGHTEGLHVLADWFDPRVAAALVTLIGSHDTGFGGRWDLSVR
;
A
#
# COMPACT_ATOMS: atom_id res chain seq x y z
N MET A 1 -36.48 0.24 26.35
CA MET A 1 -35.27 1.02 26.66
C MET A 1 -34.19 1.00 25.54
N PRO A 2 -34.52 1.07 24.23
CA PRO A 2 -33.49 0.98 23.16
C PRO A 2 -32.65 2.26 22.95
N GLU A 3 -33.01 3.38 23.57
CA GLU A 3 -32.35 4.67 23.30
C GLU A 3 -31.02 4.86 24.05
N VAL A 4 -30.86 4.19 25.20
CA VAL A 4 -29.64 4.29 26.04
C VAL A 4 -28.48 3.50 25.41
N ASP A 5 -28.76 2.34 24.82
CA ASP A 5 -27.73 1.47 24.22
C ASP A 5 -27.05 2.15 23.02
N GLY A 6 -27.81 2.84 22.16
CA GLY A 6 -27.26 3.58 21.02
C GLY A 6 -26.39 4.78 21.42
N ALA A 7 -26.58 5.35 22.61
CA ALA A 7 -25.71 6.44 23.10
C ALA A 7 -24.33 5.93 23.55
N LEU A 8 -24.28 4.74 24.16
CA LEU A 8 -23.02 4.11 24.60
C LEU A 8 -22.18 3.63 23.42
N GLU A 9 -22.80 2.99 22.41
CA GLU A 9 -22.09 2.55 21.20
C GLU A 9 -21.46 3.74 20.44
N ARG A 10 -22.19 4.85 20.30
CA ARG A 10 -21.67 6.07 19.65
C ARG A 10 -20.50 6.69 20.42
N ARG A 11 -20.53 6.64 21.75
CA ARG A 11 -19.42 7.12 22.60
C ARG A 11 -18.18 6.22 22.47
N ALA A 12 -18.36 4.90 22.50
CA ALA A 12 -17.26 3.95 22.32
C ALA A 12 -16.58 4.11 20.96
N GLY A 13 -17.35 4.24 19.87
CA GLY A 13 -16.80 4.48 18.52
C GLY A 13 -16.09 5.83 18.36
N ARG A 14 -16.50 6.86 19.11
CA ARG A 14 -15.79 8.15 19.14
C ARG A 14 -14.49 8.05 19.94
N ALA A 15 -14.50 7.38 21.09
CA ALA A 15 -13.31 7.21 21.93
C ALA A 15 -12.20 6.43 21.20
N GLY A 16 -12.53 5.31 20.55
CA GLY A 16 -11.56 4.53 19.77
C GLY A 16 -10.95 5.33 18.61
N ARG A 17 -11.74 6.22 17.99
CA ARG A 17 -11.24 7.13 16.94
C ARG A 17 -10.24 8.15 17.47
N VAL A 18 -10.54 8.77 18.61
CA VAL A 18 -9.64 9.75 19.23
C VAL A 18 -8.34 9.06 19.63
N ALA A 19 -8.44 7.91 20.30
CA ALA A 19 -7.27 7.11 20.70
C ALA A 19 -6.40 6.72 19.49
N GLY A 20 -7.00 6.16 18.43
CA GLY A 20 -6.27 5.82 17.22
C GLY A 20 -5.61 7.03 16.55
N THR A 21 -6.27 8.19 16.54
CA THR A 21 -5.71 9.43 15.98
C THR A 21 -4.51 9.92 16.79
N LEU A 22 -4.62 9.92 18.12
CA LEU A 22 -3.52 10.33 19.01
C LEU A 22 -2.33 9.38 18.91
N LEU A 23 -2.58 8.06 18.84
CA LEU A 23 -1.53 7.06 18.66
C LEU A 23 -0.75 7.29 17.36
N TRP A 24 -1.45 7.49 16.25
CA TRP A 24 -0.82 7.79 14.97
C TRP A 24 -0.04 9.10 14.98
N THR A 25 -0.59 10.12 15.63
CA THR A 25 0.09 11.42 15.77
C THR A 25 1.40 11.25 16.54
N LEU A 26 1.36 10.56 17.69
CA LEU A 26 2.54 10.29 18.50
C LEU A 26 3.59 9.50 17.70
N ALA A 27 3.17 8.43 17.02
CA ALA A 27 4.06 7.60 16.21
C ALA A 27 4.76 8.42 15.11
N ILE A 28 4.04 9.32 14.44
CA ILE A 28 4.62 10.20 13.41
C ILE A 28 5.64 11.17 14.04
N ILE A 29 5.30 11.84 15.14
CA ILE A 29 6.21 12.79 15.79
C ILE A 29 7.49 12.11 16.27
N VAL A 30 7.38 10.93 16.89
CA VAL A 30 8.55 10.13 17.30
C VAL A 30 9.40 9.73 16.10
N ALA A 31 8.78 9.33 14.98
CA ALA A 31 9.52 8.97 13.77
C ALA A 31 10.22 10.18 13.11
N LEU A 32 9.61 11.37 13.14
CA LEU A 32 10.25 12.61 12.67
C LEU A 32 11.44 12.99 13.55
N LEU A 33 11.31 12.89 14.88
CA LEU A 33 12.40 13.13 15.83
C LEU A 33 13.55 12.14 15.61
N LEU A 34 13.25 10.86 15.43
CA LEU A 34 14.25 9.83 15.15
C LEU A 34 14.96 10.10 13.80
N ALA A 35 14.21 10.46 12.76
CA ALA A 35 14.79 10.82 11.47
C ALA A 35 15.76 12.02 11.60
N ALA A 36 15.34 13.06 12.31
CA ALA A 36 16.13 14.25 12.57
C ALA A 36 17.41 13.91 13.36
N MET A 37 17.30 13.13 14.44
CA MET A 37 18.46 12.70 15.24
C MET A 37 19.43 11.84 14.43
N LEU A 38 18.93 10.84 13.71
CA LEU A 38 19.76 9.97 12.87
C LEU A 38 20.52 10.78 11.81
N SER A 39 19.91 11.85 11.28
CA SER A 39 20.54 12.69 10.26
C SER A 39 21.80 13.43 10.74
N GLN A 40 21.98 13.57 12.06
CA GLN A 40 23.15 14.21 12.67
C GLN A 40 24.31 13.23 12.92
N ILE A 41 24.03 11.92 12.89
CA ILE A 41 25.06 10.90 13.01
C ILE A 41 25.84 10.85 11.69
N ALA A 42 27.16 10.66 11.76
CA ALA A 42 28.11 10.56 10.64
C ALA A 42 27.55 9.83 9.40
N THR A 43 28.13 10.05 8.22
CA THR A 43 27.69 9.64 6.86
C THR A 43 26.56 8.60 6.70
N TRP A 44 26.61 7.45 7.37
CA TRP A 44 25.53 6.45 7.37
C TRP A 44 24.22 6.89 8.06
N GLY A 45 24.34 7.63 9.16
CA GLY A 45 23.23 8.22 9.90
C GLY A 45 22.41 9.16 9.03
N LEU A 46 23.06 10.05 8.28
CA LEU A 46 22.42 10.91 7.29
C LEU A 46 21.52 10.13 6.33
N ILE A 47 22.05 9.08 5.69
CA ILE A 47 21.29 8.26 4.74
C ILE A 47 20.08 7.62 5.43
N LEU A 48 20.28 7.05 6.62
CA LEU A 48 19.22 6.40 7.38
C LEU A 48 18.14 7.41 7.82
N GLY A 49 18.55 8.57 8.32
CA GLY A 49 17.68 9.67 8.73
C GLY A 49 16.82 10.17 7.58
N VAL A 50 17.42 10.38 6.40
CA VAL A 50 16.68 10.76 5.18
C VAL A 50 15.67 9.69 4.78
N LEU A 51 16.06 8.40 4.80
CA LEU A 51 15.16 7.30 4.47
C LEU A 51 13.97 7.23 5.45
N VAL A 52 14.22 7.31 6.76
CA VAL A 52 13.17 7.31 7.79
C VAL A 52 12.27 8.55 7.64
N GLY A 53 12.86 9.73 7.41
CA GLY A 53 12.14 10.99 7.24
C GLY A 53 11.21 10.98 6.04
N LEU A 54 11.72 10.63 4.86
CA LEU A 54 10.91 10.53 3.63
C LEU A 54 9.79 9.49 3.75
N THR A 55 10.09 8.36 4.39
CA THR A 55 9.10 7.31 4.66
C THR A 55 7.99 7.80 5.57
N THR A 56 8.35 8.52 6.63
CA THR A 56 7.40 9.09 7.59
C THR A 56 6.50 10.11 6.91
N ILE A 57 7.08 11.02 6.10
CA ILE A 57 6.32 12.01 5.34
C ILE A 57 5.37 11.34 4.35
N ALA A 58 5.84 10.35 3.58
CA ALA A 58 5.01 9.63 2.62
C ALA A 58 3.88 8.85 3.32
N GLY A 59 4.18 8.14 4.40
CA GLY A 59 3.21 7.40 5.21
C GLY A 59 2.15 8.31 5.81
N MET A 60 2.56 9.46 6.35
CA MET A 60 1.66 10.50 6.82
C MET A 60 0.75 11.05 5.71
N GLY A 61 1.30 11.35 4.53
CA GLY A 61 0.53 11.79 3.36
C GLY A 61 -0.50 10.77 2.89
N ILE A 62 -0.12 9.48 2.88
CA ILE A 62 -1.03 8.36 2.53
C ILE A 62 -2.13 8.21 3.59
N LEU A 63 -1.76 8.18 4.87
CA LEU A 63 -2.68 8.00 5.98
C LEU A 63 -3.73 9.13 6.03
N VAL A 64 -3.28 10.38 6.06
CA VAL A 64 -4.15 11.56 6.20
C VAL A 64 -4.89 11.85 4.88
N GLY A 65 -4.19 11.77 3.75
CA GLY A 65 -4.71 12.11 2.44
C GLY A 65 -5.66 11.06 1.89
N PHE A 66 -5.22 9.80 1.81
CA PHE A 66 -6.01 8.71 1.23
C PHE A 66 -6.85 7.98 2.29
N GLY A 67 -6.23 7.61 3.42
CA GLY A 67 -6.91 6.86 4.48
C GLY A 67 -8.05 7.65 5.11
N TRP A 68 -7.78 8.90 5.52
CA TRP A 68 -8.78 9.77 6.16
C TRP A 68 -9.53 10.68 5.19
N LYS A 69 -9.12 10.70 3.90
CA LYS A 69 -9.71 11.48 2.80
C LYS A 69 -9.65 12.99 3.04
N ARG A 70 -8.49 13.49 3.50
CA ARG A 70 -8.27 14.90 3.85
C ARG A 70 -7.00 15.44 3.19
N ALA A 71 -7.14 15.94 1.96
CA ALA A 71 -6.01 16.45 1.17
C ALA A 71 -5.29 17.64 1.85
N LEU A 72 -6.03 18.68 2.26
CA LEU A 72 -5.40 19.89 2.84
C LEU A 72 -4.61 19.61 4.14
N PRO A 73 -5.18 18.92 5.16
CA PRO A 73 -4.40 18.53 6.34
C PRO A 73 -3.20 17.64 6.01
N ALA A 74 -3.31 16.77 5.01
CA ALA A 74 -2.18 15.94 4.58
C ALA A 74 -1.05 16.79 4.01
N THR A 75 -1.36 17.75 3.13
CA THR A 75 -0.35 18.66 2.57
C THR A 75 0.33 19.48 3.66
N LEU A 76 -0.44 20.08 4.57
CA LEU A 76 0.11 20.86 5.70
C LEU A 76 1.01 20.00 6.58
N ALA A 77 0.56 18.79 6.95
CA ALA A 77 1.35 17.89 7.77
C ALA A 77 2.65 17.48 7.06
N CYS A 78 2.62 17.19 5.76
CA CYS A 78 3.82 16.84 4.99
C CYS A 78 4.82 18.00 4.89
N VAL A 79 4.35 19.22 4.61
CA VAL A 79 5.24 20.40 4.50
C VAL A 79 5.85 20.73 5.87
N LEU A 80 5.04 20.79 6.92
CA LEU A 80 5.51 21.08 8.28
C LEU A 80 6.41 19.96 8.81
N GLY A 81 6.08 18.69 8.53
CA GLY A 81 6.88 17.56 8.96
C GLY A 81 8.23 17.47 8.24
N PHE A 82 8.28 17.85 6.96
CA PHE A 82 9.54 17.98 6.23
C PHE A 82 10.42 19.09 6.80
N ALA A 83 9.84 20.28 7.01
CA ALA A 83 10.54 21.38 7.65
C ALA A 83 11.02 20.99 9.06
N ALA A 84 10.18 20.29 9.83
CA ALA A 84 10.55 19.83 11.17
C ALA A 84 11.81 18.96 11.15
N ILE A 85 11.97 18.02 10.21
CA ILE A 85 13.18 17.19 10.12
C ILE A 85 14.44 18.04 9.94
N LEU A 86 14.37 19.08 9.10
CA LEU A 86 15.52 19.94 8.80
C LEU A 86 15.98 20.77 10.01
N PHE A 87 15.04 21.35 10.75
CA PHE A 87 15.36 22.21 11.91
C PHE A 87 15.57 21.43 13.21
N THR A 88 14.86 20.31 13.38
CA THR A 88 14.93 19.54 14.63
C THR A 88 16.26 18.82 14.80
N GLY A 89 16.96 18.48 13.71
CA GLY A 89 18.26 17.81 13.78
C GLY A 89 19.31 18.66 14.50
N PRO A 90 19.63 19.86 13.99
CA PRO A 90 20.53 20.81 14.65
C PRO A 90 20.08 21.18 16.07
N ALA A 91 18.79 21.46 16.27
CA ALA A 91 18.27 21.82 17.59
C ALA A 91 18.42 20.68 18.63
N LEU A 92 18.18 19.42 18.22
CA LEU A 92 18.40 18.26 19.10
C LEU A 92 19.89 18.06 19.40
N TYR A 93 20.75 18.26 18.40
CA TYR A 93 22.19 18.16 18.58
C TYR A 93 22.69 19.21 19.58
N GLU A 94 22.24 20.45 19.47
CA GLU A 94 22.59 21.50 20.43
C GLU A 94 22.12 21.18 21.85
N VAL A 95 20.83 20.83 22.01
CA VAL A 95 20.27 20.46 23.32
C VAL A 95 21.02 19.26 23.92
N TYR A 96 21.39 18.29 23.09
CA TYR A 96 22.15 17.12 23.51
C TYR A 96 23.54 17.51 24.01
N MET A 97 24.32 18.24 23.21
CA MET A 97 25.69 18.64 23.58
C MET A 97 25.71 19.54 24.81
N ARG A 98 24.71 20.42 24.96
CA ARG A 98 24.61 21.28 26.15
C ARG A 98 24.26 20.50 27.42
N ALA A 99 23.48 19.42 27.29
CA ALA A 99 23.00 18.65 28.43
C ALA A 99 23.97 17.53 28.85
N LEU A 100 24.67 16.92 27.89
CA LEU A 100 25.45 15.70 28.08
C LEU A 100 26.89 15.80 27.55
N GLY A 101 27.24 16.85 26.81
CA GLY A 101 28.58 17.03 26.30
C GLY A 101 29.58 17.31 27.42
N GLU A 102 30.75 16.69 27.33
CA GLU A 102 31.86 16.93 28.25
C GLU A 102 32.67 18.13 27.74
N PRO A 103 32.81 19.22 28.53
CA PRO A 103 33.57 20.38 28.10
C PRO A 103 35.07 20.09 28.15
N SER A 104 35.76 20.31 27.04
CA SER A 104 37.21 20.17 26.87
C SER A 104 37.83 21.51 26.45
N PRO A 105 38.89 21.99 27.12
CA PRO A 105 39.58 23.23 26.75
C PRO A 105 40.35 23.06 25.44
N ALA A 106 40.21 24.01 24.53
CA ALA A 106 40.85 23.98 23.23
C ALA A 106 41.27 25.38 22.74
N VAL A 107 42.09 25.42 21.69
CA VAL A 107 42.53 26.67 21.05
C VAL A 107 42.30 26.58 19.55
N VAL A 108 41.74 27.62 18.96
CA VAL A 108 41.58 27.73 17.51
C VAL A 108 42.96 27.99 16.89
N LEU A 109 43.47 27.07 16.08
CA LEU A 109 44.76 27.21 15.42
C LEU A 109 44.68 28.10 14.18
N GLU A 110 43.74 27.79 13.31
CA GLU A 110 43.62 28.38 11.98
C GLU A 110 42.15 28.46 11.61
N ILE A 111 41.82 29.49 10.82
CA ILE A 111 40.50 29.67 10.25
C ILE A 111 40.70 29.76 8.75
N ASP A 112 40.09 28.84 8.03
CA ASP A 112 40.06 28.84 6.57
C ASP A 112 38.71 29.39 6.11
N GLU A 113 38.76 30.35 5.19
CA GLU A 113 37.59 30.97 4.57
C GLU A 113 37.66 30.75 3.04
N PRO A 114 37.43 29.52 2.57
CA PRO A 114 37.49 29.23 1.15
C PRO A 114 36.46 30.08 0.37
N GLU A 115 36.86 30.63 -0.78
CA GLU A 115 36.01 31.52 -1.59
C GLU A 115 34.67 30.84 -1.94
N GLY A 116 33.59 31.30 -1.30
CA GLY A 116 32.23 30.82 -1.56
C GLY A 116 31.82 29.56 -0.78
N GLU A 117 32.64 29.11 0.17
CA GLU A 117 32.34 28.00 1.07
C GLU A 117 32.16 28.47 2.53
N SER A 118 31.66 27.59 3.40
CA SER A 118 31.49 27.89 4.82
C SER A 118 32.85 27.94 5.53
N ARG A 119 33.04 28.95 6.40
CA ARG A 119 34.19 29.08 7.32
C ARG A 119 34.50 27.75 8.03
N LEU A 120 35.77 27.35 8.03
CA LEU A 120 36.29 26.17 8.71
C LEU A 120 37.24 26.61 9.83
N CYS A 121 37.03 26.11 11.04
CA CYS A 121 37.88 26.34 12.20
C CYS A 121 38.67 25.07 12.49
N PHE A 122 39.99 25.16 12.53
CA PHE A 122 40.87 24.09 13.00
C PHE A 122 41.14 24.31 14.48
N VAL A 123 40.65 23.40 15.33
CA VAL A 123 40.70 23.53 16.78
C VAL A 123 41.58 22.43 17.36
N VAL A 124 42.54 22.79 18.21
CA VAL A 124 43.41 21.83 18.91
C VAL A 124 43.07 21.78 20.40
N GLU A 125 42.86 20.59 20.91
CA GLU A 125 42.69 20.31 22.33
C GLU A 125 44.03 20.39 23.08
N GLU A 126 43.99 20.53 24.42
CA GLU A 126 45.20 20.52 25.25
C GLU A 126 45.99 19.21 25.16
N ASP A 127 45.33 18.09 24.83
CA ASP A 127 45.96 16.78 24.65
C ASP A 127 46.57 16.57 23.25
N GLY A 128 46.38 17.53 22.34
CA GLY A 128 46.84 17.52 20.96
C GLY A 128 45.84 16.96 19.94
N GLY A 129 44.60 16.64 20.32
CA GLY A 129 43.51 16.30 19.41
C GLY A 129 43.22 17.45 18.44
N LEU A 130 43.22 17.18 17.14
CA LEU A 130 42.91 18.17 16.10
C LEU A 130 41.53 17.91 15.51
N HIS A 131 40.68 18.93 15.56
CA HIS A 131 39.30 18.88 15.08
C HIS A 131 39.06 19.94 14.00
N GLU A 132 38.45 19.51 12.91
CA GLU A 132 37.94 20.39 11.86
C GLU A 132 36.46 20.68 12.15
N MET A 133 36.11 21.97 12.24
CA MET A 133 34.79 22.43 12.62
C MET A 133 34.21 23.39 11.58
N ASP A 134 33.00 23.12 11.12
CA ASP A 134 32.21 23.92 10.20
C ASP A 134 31.13 24.75 10.95
N GLN A 135 30.29 25.47 10.19
CA GLN A 135 29.19 26.27 10.75
C GLN A 135 28.17 25.46 11.57
N ARG A 136 27.97 24.17 11.30
CA ARG A 136 27.09 23.29 12.09
C ARG A 136 27.66 23.00 13.47
N GLN A 137 28.99 23.07 13.60
CA GLN A 137 29.71 22.93 14.86
C GLN A 137 30.00 24.28 15.53
N ASN A 138 29.27 25.33 15.10
CA ASN A 138 29.31 26.69 15.65
C ASN A 138 30.59 27.49 15.32
N CYS A 139 31.29 27.16 14.24
CA CYS A 139 32.37 28.00 13.69
C CYS A 139 31.77 29.19 12.90
N PHE A 140 31.57 30.32 13.57
CA PHE A 140 31.07 31.57 12.98
C PHE A 140 32.04 32.74 13.20
N ASP A 141 31.67 33.94 12.75
CA ASP A 141 32.49 35.15 12.72
C ASP A 141 32.91 35.70 14.08
N HIS A 142 32.40 35.14 15.18
CA HIS A 142 32.76 35.51 16.55
C HIS A 142 33.98 34.72 17.07
N ILE A 143 34.53 33.81 16.27
CA ILE A 143 35.67 32.97 16.61
C ILE A 143 36.91 33.42 15.84
N ASP A 144 37.98 33.78 16.55
CA ASP A 144 39.25 34.23 15.99
C ASP A 144 40.37 33.18 16.15
N ALA A 145 41.35 33.19 15.24
CA ALA A 145 42.54 32.34 15.37
C ALA A 145 43.35 32.72 16.63
N GLY A 146 43.80 31.72 17.37
CA GLY A 146 44.46 31.84 18.67
C GLY A 146 43.52 32.01 19.86
N GLN A 147 42.21 32.07 19.65
CA GLN A 147 41.22 32.18 20.72
C GLN A 147 41.14 30.88 21.53
N ALA A 148 41.20 30.99 22.85
CA ALA A 148 40.88 29.89 23.76
C ALA A 148 39.36 29.69 23.77
N VAL A 149 38.92 28.48 23.50
CA VAL A 149 37.51 28.09 23.38
C VAL A 149 37.27 26.81 24.19
N SER A 150 36.01 26.57 24.57
CA SER A 150 35.59 25.28 25.08
C SER A 150 34.84 24.53 23.99
N ILE A 151 35.26 23.31 23.71
CA ILE A 151 34.52 22.38 22.86
C ILE A 151 33.75 21.42 23.76
N PHE A 152 32.60 20.98 23.30
CA PHE A 152 31.84 19.91 23.93
C PHE A 152 32.04 18.64 23.13
N GLU A 153 32.47 17.58 23.79
CA GLU A 153 32.63 16.25 23.23
C GLU A 153 31.45 15.36 23.59
N ASP A 154 31.05 14.50 22.66
CA ASP A 154 30.03 13.48 22.92
C ASP A 154 30.66 12.35 23.74
N PRO A 155 30.17 12.05 24.96
CA PRO A 155 30.72 10.97 25.80
C PRO A 155 30.62 9.58 25.15
N LEU A 156 29.75 9.41 24.14
CA LEU A 156 29.62 8.16 23.39
C LEU A 156 30.42 8.15 22.07
N GLY A 157 30.98 9.29 21.66
CA GLY A 157 31.77 9.44 20.43
C GLY A 157 30.98 9.21 19.13
N PHE A 158 29.66 9.38 19.14
CA PHE A 158 28.83 9.23 17.95
C PHE A 158 28.67 10.54 17.16
N LEU A 159 28.70 11.66 17.87
CA LEU A 159 28.53 12.99 17.31
C LEU A 159 29.88 13.72 17.26
N PRO A 160 30.08 14.59 16.26
CA PRO A 160 31.28 15.41 16.23
C PRO A 160 31.30 16.39 17.41
N PRO A 161 32.48 16.88 17.83
CA PRO A 161 32.59 17.92 18.84
C PRO A 161 32.00 19.25 18.34
N ARG A 162 31.54 20.08 19.28
CA ARG A 162 30.87 21.37 19.00
C ARG A 162 31.50 22.49 19.82
N LEU A 163 31.65 23.69 19.25
CA LEU A 163 32.08 24.88 19.99
C LEU A 163 30.98 25.40 20.93
N GLU A 164 31.38 25.95 22.07
CA GLU A 164 30.48 26.70 22.95
C GLU A 164 29.83 27.88 22.20
N ASN A 165 28.53 28.10 22.45
CA ASN A 165 27.82 29.24 21.90
C ASN A 165 28.33 30.54 22.56
N ALA A 166 28.28 31.66 21.84
CA ALA A 166 28.60 32.95 22.43
C ALA A 166 27.67 33.23 23.65
N PRO A 167 28.16 33.92 24.70
CA PRO A 167 27.39 34.13 25.94
C PRO A 167 26.07 34.88 25.75
N ASP A 168 25.93 35.65 24.66
CA ASP A 168 24.72 36.40 24.30
C ASP A 168 23.92 35.77 23.14
N ASP A 169 24.19 34.51 22.79
CA ASP A 169 23.57 33.87 21.64
C ASP A 169 22.09 33.47 21.90
N SER A 170 21.18 34.33 21.46
CA SER A 170 19.74 34.08 21.48
C SER A 170 19.29 33.07 20.42
N ASP A 171 20.11 32.77 19.41
CA ASP A 171 19.68 32.05 18.21
C ASP A 171 19.44 30.56 18.49
N ALA A 172 20.24 29.98 19.39
CA ALA A 172 20.01 28.69 20.03
C ALA A 172 18.54 28.48 20.49
N THR A 173 18.00 29.48 21.18
CA THR A 173 16.62 29.40 21.69
C THR A 173 15.58 29.52 20.58
N ALA A 174 15.91 30.24 19.50
CA ALA A 174 15.06 30.40 18.33
C ALA A 174 14.95 29.08 17.54
N GLU A 175 16.05 28.36 17.33
CA GLU A 175 16.03 27.07 16.61
C GLU A 175 15.19 26.00 17.33
N VAL A 176 15.35 25.90 18.64
CA VAL A 176 14.55 25.00 19.49
C VAL A 176 13.07 25.40 19.43
N ALA A 177 12.77 26.70 19.52
CA ALA A 177 11.40 27.20 19.44
C ALA A 177 10.75 26.94 18.07
N ILE A 178 11.48 27.16 16.97
CA ILE A 178 11.03 26.86 15.60
C ILE A 178 10.77 25.37 15.45
N SER A 179 11.68 24.52 15.90
CA SER A 179 11.53 23.06 15.84
C SER A 179 10.31 22.58 16.61
N ALA A 180 10.13 23.08 17.83
CA ALA A 180 8.96 22.77 18.66
C ALA A 180 7.65 23.23 17.98
N ALA A 181 7.64 24.43 17.38
CA ALA A 181 6.48 24.96 16.66
C ALA A 181 6.14 24.13 15.42
N LEU A 182 7.14 23.69 14.65
CA LEU A 182 6.95 22.84 13.46
C LEU A 182 6.40 21.45 13.82
N LEU A 183 6.93 20.82 14.87
CA LEU A 183 6.44 19.54 15.37
C LEU A 183 5.00 19.66 15.91
N ALA A 184 4.71 20.70 16.69
CA ALA A 184 3.37 20.97 17.20
C ALA A 184 2.37 21.25 16.05
N GLY A 185 2.77 22.03 15.05
CA GLY A 185 1.97 22.28 13.86
C GLY A 185 1.67 21.01 13.05
N THR A 186 2.67 20.14 12.90
CA THR A 186 2.51 18.82 12.27
C THR A 186 1.53 17.96 13.05
N ALA A 187 1.69 17.87 14.37
CA ALA A 187 0.79 17.12 15.24
C ALA A 187 -0.66 17.64 15.15
N ALA A 188 -0.83 18.96 15.19
CA ALA A 188 -2.14 19.59 15.07
C ALA A 188 -2.81 19.28 13.72
N ALA A 189 -2.06 19.30 12.61
CA ALA A 189 -2.58 18.97 11.28
C ALA A 189 -3.03 17.50 11.19
N VAL A 190 -2.25 16.56 11.74
CA VAL A 190 -2.60 15.14 11.80
C VAL A 190 -3.84 14.92 12.68
N VAL A 191 -3.86 15.46 13.90
CA VAL A 191 -5.01 15.36 14.81
C VAL A 191 -6.27 15.94 14.17
N TYR A 192 -6.18 17.12 13.55
CA TYR A 192 -7.29 17.74 12.84
C TYR A 192 -7.82 16.84 11.71
N GLY A 193 -6.93 16.26 10.91
CA GLY A 193 -7.27 15.32 9.85
C GLY A 193 -8.01 14.07 10.37
N GLY A 194 -7.51 13.49 11.47
CA GLY A 194 -8.07 12.27 12.06
C GLY A 194 -9.42 12.47 12.74
N LEU A 195 -9.57 13.57 13.51
CA LEU A 195 -10.84 13.92 14.15
C LEU A 195 -11.94 14.22 13.12
N ARG A 196 -11.58 14.77 11.97
CA ARG A 196 -12.49 15.06 10.85
C ARG A 196 -12.65 13.89 9.88
N ARG A 197 -12.12 12.69 10.13
CA ARG A 197 -12.24 11.56 9.19
C ARG A 197 -13.72 11.24 8.94
N ARG A 198 -14.12 11.17 7.66
CA ARG A 198 -15.50 10.80 7.30
C ARG A 198 -15.67 9.32 7.63
N THR A 199 -16.54 9.00 8.58
CA THR A 199 -16.98 7.61 8.74
C THR A 199 -17.62 7.18 7.44
N ALA A 200 -17.15 6.07 6.88
CA ALA A 200 -17.96 5.35 5.92
C ALA A 200 -19.32 5.16 6.59
N VAL A 201 -20.38 5.68 5.97
CA VAL A 201 -21.75 5.35 6.37
C VAL A 201 -21.80 3.83 6.36
N PRO A 202 -22.07 3.16 7.49
CA PRO A 202 -22.24 1.71 7.49
C PRO A 202 -23.34 1.42 6.48
N SER A 203 -22.96 0.94 5.31
CA SER A 203 -23.87 0.66 4.22
C SER A 203 -24.55 -0.67 4.53
N GLY A 204 -25.48 -0.62 5.47
CA GLY A 204 -26.21 -1.77 5.95
C GLY A 204 -27.19 -1.35 7.03
N SER A 205 -28.41 -1.01 6.65
CA SER A 205 -29.54 -1.41 7.49
C SER A 205 -29.38 -2.91 7.78
N PRO A 206 -29.60 -3.38 9.02
CA PRO A 206 -29.61 -4.81 9.29
C PRO A 206 -30.67 -5.42 8.38
N VAL A 207 -30.22 -6.05 7.30
CA VAL A 207 -31.05 -6.95 6.51
C VAL A 207 -31.36 -8.05 7.49
N VAL A 208 -32.60 -8.07 7.99
CA VAL A 208 -33.16 -9.22 8.69
C VAL A 208 -32.92 -10.40 7.75
N ALA A 209 -31.92 -11.20 8.07
CA ALA A 209 -31.59 -12.38 7.30
C ALA A 209 -32.83 -13.28 7.37
N ALA A 210 -33.42 -13.54 6.20
CA ALA A 210 -34.38 -14.61 6.07
C ALA A 210 -33.74 -15.90 6.63
N PRO A 211 -34.51 -16.72 7.38
CA PRO A 211 -33.97 -17.92 8.00
C PRO A 211 -33.29 -18.81 6.94
N PRO A 212 -32.15 -19.43 7.28
CA PRO A 212 -31.40 -20.24 6.35
C PRO A 212 -32.25 -21.46 5.95
N GLU A 213 -32.55 -21.58 4.65
CA GLU A 213 -33.00 -22.86 4.11
C GLU A 213 -31.88 -23.90 4.31
N ALA A 214 -32.27 -25.08 4.77
CA ALA A 214 -31.39 -26.16 5.17
C ALA A 214 -30.63 -26.76 3.97
N GLY A 215 -29.54 -26.12 3.59
CA GLY A 215 -28.51 -26.60 2.68
C GLY A 215 -27.27 -25.74 2.90
N GLY A 216 -26.19 -26.32 3.43
CA GLY A 216 -25.04 -25.58 3.97
C GLY A 216 -24.47 -24.50 3.03
N PRO A 217 -23.84 -23.44 3.58
CA PRO A 217 -23.36 -22.30 2.81
C PRO A 217 -22.13 -22.69 1.99
N LEU A 218 -22.35 -23.28 0.82
CA LEU A 218 -21.33 -23.34 -0.21
C LEU A 218 -21.21 -21.94 -0.81
N THR A 219 -20.00 -21.38 -0.77
CA THR A 219 -19.71 -20.05 -1.31
C THR A 219 -19.81 -20.10 -2.84
N PHE A 220 -21.03 -19.91 -3.36
CA PHE A 220 -21.29 -19.83 -4.78
C PHE A 220 -20.73 -18.51 -5.33
N LEU A 221 -19.68 -18.57 -6.15
CA LEU A 221 -19.25 -17.44 -6.95
C LEU A 221 -20.24 -17.25 -8.12
N TRP A 222 -21.39 -16.62 -7.86
CA TRP A 222 -22.32 -16.26 -8.92
C TRP A 222 -21.70 -15.24 -9.85
N LEU A 223 -21.53 -15.64 -11.11
CA LEU A 223 -21.11 -14.76 -12.18
C LEU A 223 -22.32 -13.98 -12.68
N GLN A 224 -22.27 -12.65 -12.73
CA GLN A 224 -23.40 -11.83 -13.19
C GLN A 224 -23.04 -11.03 -14.42
N ARG A 225 -23.94 -10.97 -15.41
CA ARG A 225 -23.82 -10.10 -16.60
C ARG A 225 -24.42 -8.72 -16.30
N VAL A 226 -23.58 -7.69 -16.24
CA VAL A 226 -24.02 -6.29 -16.08
C VAL A 226 -23.70 -5.53 -17.37
N PRO A 227 -24.64 -4.76 -17.97
CA PRO A 227 -24.29 -3.85 -19.06
C PRO A 227 -23.19 -2.89 -18.56
N ALA A 228 -22.18 -2.63 -19.40
CA ALA A 228 -21.10 -1.75 -19.01
C ALA A 228 -21.67 -0.41 -18.53
N PRO A 229 -21.23 0.11 -17.36
CA PRO A 229 -21.67 1.41 -16.92
C PRO A 229 -21.33 2.43 -18.01
N VAL A 230 -22.34 3.18 -18.46
CA VAL A 230 -22.14 4.33 -19.35
C VAL A 230 -21.06 5.17 -18.70
N ALA A 231 -19.93 5.35 -19.41
CA ALA A 231 -18.80 6.07 -18.86
C ALA A 231 -19.28 7.46 -18.45
N ASP A 232 -19.11 7.79 -17.18
CA ASP A 232 -19.41 9.11 -16.61
C ASP A 232 -18.69 10.17 -17.47
N GLU A 233 -19.46 10.95 -18.25
CA GLU A 233 -18.98 11.88 -19.29
C GLU A 233 -17.92 12.85 -18.75
N SER A 234 -17.92 13.09 -17.44
CA SER A 234 -17.01 13.98 -16.72
C SER A 234 -15.54 13.54 -16.69
N ARG A 235 -15.18 12.34 -17.18
CA ARG A 235 -13.77 11.86 -17.27
C ARG A 235 -13.23 11.67 -18.69
N ALA A 236 -14.01 11.95 -19.74
CA ALA A 236 -13.69 11.59 -21.12
C ALA A 236 -12.83 12.62 -21.90
N ALA A 237 -12.00 13.43 -21.24
CA ALA A 237 -11.18 14.43 -21.93
C ALA A 237 -9.82 13.91 -22.47
N GLY A 238 -9.51 12.62 -22.36
CA GLY A 238 -8.19 12.08 -22.73
C GLY A 238 -8.16 10.89 -23.71
N ASP A 239 -9.24 10.11 -23.81
CA ASP A 239 -9.30 8.88 -24.62
C ASP A 239 -10.65 8.84 -25.39
N ALA A 240 -10.80 9.70 -26.40
CA ALA A 240 -12.06 9.90 -27.12
C ALA A 240 -12.45 8.76 -28.09
N GLU A 241 -11.67 7.67 -28.18
CA GLU A 241 -11.90 6.59 -29.14
C GLU A 241 -12.49 5.30 -28.51
N ALA A 242 -12.97 5.36 -27.27
CA ALA A 242 -13.49 4.21 -26.53
C ALA A 242 -14.98 4.31 -26.15
N ALA A 243 -15.74 5.19 -26.83
CA ALA A 243 -17.17 5.31 -26.64
C ALA A 243 -17.93 4.32 -27.53
N GLU A 244 -18.82 3.55 -26.91
CA GLU A 244 -19.87 2.72 -27.51
C GLU A 244 -19.45 1.35 -28.08
N VAL A 245 -18.76 0.54 -27.28
CA VAL A 245 -18.90 -0.92 -27.42
C VAL A 245 -19.74 -1.42 -26.26
N ALA A 246 -20.85 -2.11 -26.56
CA ALA A 246 -21.77 -2.72 -25.62
C ALA A 246 -21.08 -3.87 -24.84
N GLY A 247 -20.16 -3.49 -23.96
CA GLY A 247 -19.44 -4.41 -23.11
C GLY A 247 -20.35 -4.95 -22.01
N TRP A 248 -20.03 -6.14 -21.53
CA TRP A 248 -20.69 -6.71 -20.37
C TRP A 248 -19.64 -7.13 -19.35
N GLN A 249 -20.01 -7.14 -18.08
CA GLN A 249 -19.09 -7.49 -16.99
C GLN A 249 -19.48 -8.83 -16.39
N ILE A 250 -18.49 -9.63 -15.96
CA ILE A 250 -18.63 -10.78 -15.06
C ILE A 250 -18.06 -10.41 -13.69
N ARG A 251 -18.82 -10.62 -12.62
CA ARG A 251 -18.38 -10.40 -11.21
C ARG A 251 -18.66 -11.62 -10.35
N GLY A 252 -17.90 -11.82 -9.28
CA GLY A 252 -18.26 -12.79 -8.24
C GLY A 252 -19.42 -12.31 -7.35
N ALA A 253 -20.19 -13.24 -6.75
CA ALA A 253 -21.35 -12.94 -5.91
C ALA A 253 -21.06 -11.98 -4.75
N ASP A 254 -19.87 -12.09 -4.16
CA ASP A 254 -19.44 -11.27 -3.02
C ASP A 254 -19.19 -9.80 -3.42
N ALA A 255 -19.01 -9.54 -4.72
CA ALA A 255 -18.78 -8.21 -5.27
C ALA A 255 -20.09 -7.48 -5.67
N VAL A 256 -21.27 -8.06 -5.41
CA VAL A 256 -22.56 -7.49 -5.82
C VAL A 256 -23.33 -7.04 -4.59
N LYS A 257 -23.66 -5.74 -4.54
CA LYS A 257 -24.50 -5.20 -3.46
C LYS A 257 -25.87 -5.89 -3.49
N PRO A 258 -26.48 -6.20 -2.32
CA PRO A 258 -27.79 -6.84 -2.27
C PRO A 258 -28.87 -6.15 -3.11
N ALA A 259 -28.83 -4.81 -3.19
CA ALA A 259 -29.77 -4.01 -3.98
C ALA A 259 -29.68 -4.27 -5.50
N ASP A 260 -28.49 -4.58 -6.01
CA ASP A 260 -28.25 -4.77 -7.44
C ASP A 260 -28.59 -6.22 -7.88
N ARG A 261 -28.71 -7.17 -6.93
CA ARG A 261 -28.93 -8.59 -7.22
C ARG A 261 -30.22 -8.88 -8.01
N ARG A 262 -31.25 -8.04 -7.90
CA ARG A 262 -32.54 -8.24 -8.59
C ARG A 262 -32.47 -7.92 -10.09
N ALA A 263 -31.52 -7.09 -10.52
CA ALA A 263 -31.36 -6.68 -11.90
C ALA A 263 -30.36 -7.56 -12.68
N THR A 264 -29.74 -8.52 -12.01
CA THR A 264 -28.57 -9.23 -12.53
C THR A 264 -28.85 -10.72 -12.70
N GLY A 265 -28.75 -11.20 -13.94
CA GLY A 265 -28.85 -12.62 -14.25
C GLY A 265 -27.60 -13.37 -13.81
N THR A 266 -27.81 -14.46 -13.07
CA THR A 266 -26.80 -15.47 -12.77
C THR A 266 -26.32 -16.17 -14.05
N VAL A 267 -25.01 -16.31 -14.21
CA VAL A 267 -24.35 -16.95 -15.36
C VAL A 267 -23.90 -18.37 -15.02
N ALA A 268 -23.25 -18.57 -13.87
CA ALA A 268 -22.83 -19.90 -13.42
C ALA A 268 -22.56 -19.96 -11.91
N GLY A 269 -22.76 -21.13 -11.31
CA GLY A 269 -22.24 -21.53 -10.01
C GLY A 269 -20.91 -22.27 -10.16
N VAL A 270 -19.95 -22.05 -9.27
CA VAL A 270 -18.60 -22.62 -9.40
C VAL A 270 -18.34 -23.65 -8.31
N GLU A 271 -17.75 -24.78 -8.69
CA GLU A 271 -17.30 -25.83 -7.80
C GLU A 271 -15.92 -26.36 -8.19
N VAL A 272 -15.17 -26.87 -7.21
CA VAL A 272 -13.96 -27.65 -7.48
C VAL A 272 -14.39 -29.01 -8.02
N GLU A 273 -13.94 -29.37 -9.22
CA GLU A 273 -14.24 -30.68 -9.77
C GLU A 273 -13.51 -31.74 -8.92
N PRO A 274 -14.21 -32.68 -8.28
CA PRO A 274 -13.59 -33.78 -7.58
C PRO A 274 -13.10 -34.80 -8.60
N THR A 275 -12.17 -34.41 -9.47
CA THR A 275 -11.52 -35.37 -10.34
C THR A 275 -10.67 -36.32 -9.49
N LEU A 276 -10.80 -37.63 -9.74
CA LEU A 276 -9.90 -38.70 -9.28
C LEU A 276 -9.96 -39.12 -7.79
N GLY A 277 -11.12 -39.09 -7.14
CA GLY A 277 -11.25 -39.62 -5.76
C GLY A 277 -10.36 -38.90 -4.74
N ALA A 278 -9.86 -37.72 -5.11
CA ALA A 278 -8.94 -36.92 -4.33
C ALA A 278 -9.72 -36.17 -3.26
N THR A 279 -9.24 -36.24 -2.03
CA THR A 279 -9.79 -35.50 -0.90
C THR A 279 -9.58 -33.98 -1.09
N PRO A 280 -10.30 -33.11 -0.36
CA PRO A 280 -10.02 -31.66 -0.36
C PRO A 280 -8.55 -31.32 -0.01
N VAL A 281 -7.85 -32.20 0.70
CA VAL A 281 -6.42 -32.08 1.02
C VAL A 281 -5.57 -32.29 -0.24
N ASP A 282 -5.87 -33.32 -1.03
CA ASP A 282 -5.16 -33.62 -2.28
C ASP A 282 -5.33 -32.47 -3.28
N TYR A 283 -6.54 -31.90 -3.38
CA TYR A 283 -6.76 -30.70 -4.18
C TYR A 283 -5.92 -29.53 -3.69
N ARG A 284 -5.93 -29.25 -2.39
CA ARG A 284 -5.15 -28.14 -1.80
C ARG A 284 -3.67 -28.28 -2.13
N ASP A 285 -3.12 -29.48 -2.04
CA ASP A 285 -1.71 -29.73 -2.34
C ASP A 285 -1.40 -29.61 -3.83
N ALA A 286 -2.17 -30.27 -4.71
CA ALA A 286 -2.02 -30.12 -6.16
C ALA A 286 -2.14 -28.65 -6.61
N SER A 287 -2.98 -27.89 -5.91
CA SER A 287 -3.20 -26.48 -6.24
C SER A 287 -1.99 -25.58 -5.95
N LYS A 288 -1.06 -26.00 -5.07
CA LYS A 288 0.21 -25.28 -4.81
C LYS A 288 1.12 -25.30 -6.04
N ASP A 289 1.00 -26.32 -6.88
CA ASP A 289 1.76 -26.46 -8.13
C ASP A 289 1.10 -25.74 -9.31
N GLY A 290 -0.13 -25.28 -9.11
CA GLY A 290 -0.92 -24.56 -10.10
C GLY A 290 -2.05 -25.39 -10.70
N THR A 291 -2.21 -26.66 -10.30
CA THR A 291 -3.30 -27.53 -10.77
C THR A 291 -4.65 -27.01 -10.30
N ARG A 292 -5.62 -26.95 -11.22
CA ARG A 292 -7.02 -26.60 -10.99
C ARG A 292 -7.90 -27.52 -11.84
N ALA A 293 -8.93 -28.08 -11.20
CA ALA A 293 -10.02 -28.80 -11.84
C ALA A 293 -11.30 -28.15 -11.31
N LEU A 294 -12.06 -27.48 -12.16
CA LEU A 294 -13.19 -26.64 -11.77
C LEU A 294 -14.38 -26.94 -12.68
N VAL A 295 -15.58 -27.04 -12.10
CA VAL A 295 -16.84 -27.11 -12.84
C VAL A 295 -17.62 -25.83 -12.63
N LEU A 296 -18.13 -25.28 -13.73
CA LEU A 296 -19.09 -24.20 -13.74
C LEU A 296 -20.44 -24.81 -14.09
N TRP A 297 -21.43 -24.70 -13.20
CA TRP A 297 -22.80 -25.17 -13.36
C TRP A 297 -23.69 -24.03 -13.86
N THR A 298 -24.66 -24.31 -14.74
CA THR A 298 -25.62 -23.31 -15.24
C THR A 298 -26.57 -22.81 -14.14
N ASP A 299 -26.90 -23.70 -13.19
CA ASP A 299 -27.85 -23.46 -12.12
C ASP A 299 -27.29 -23.89 -10.74
N GLY A 300 -27.98 -23.48 -9.67
CA GLY A 300 -27.63 -23.90 -8.31
C GLY A 300 -27.93 -25.36 -8.00
N GLY A 301 -28.76 -26.03 -8.83
CA GLY A 301 -29.12 -27.43 -8.72
C GLY A 301 -28.10 -28.40 -9.31
N ARG A 302 -27.01 -27.88 -9.93
CA ARG A 302 -25.92 -28.66 -10.55
C ARG A 302 -26.41 -29.64 -11.62
N ARG A 303 -27.46 -29.27 -12.36
CA ARG A 303 -28.05 -30.16 -13.36
C ARG A 303 -27.25 -30.16 -14.65
N ASP A 304 -26.96 -28.96 -15.16
CA ASP A 304 -26.24 -28.80 -16.41
C ASP A 304 -24.88 -28.12 -16.21
N VAL A 305 -23.87 -28.67 -16.87
CA VAL A 305 -22.52 -28.09 -16.86
C VAL A 305 -22.47 -26.95 -17.86
N TYR A 306 -22.09 -25.77 -17.39
CA TYR A 306 -21.83 -24.60 -18.21
C TYR A 306 -20.44 -24.69 -18.88
N ALA A 307 -19.41 -25.02 -18.09
CA ALA A 307 -18.04 -25.26 -18.58
C ALA A 307 -17.20 -26.02 -17.54
N ARG A 308 -16.10 -26.64 -17.97
CA ARG A 308 -15.07 -27.21 -17.10
C ARG A 308 -13.73 -26.55 -17.35
N VAL A 309 -12.92 -26.41 -16.30
CA VAL A 309 -11.51 -26.01 -16.39
C VAL A 309 -10.67 -27.21 -16.00
N ARG A 310 -9.91 -27.75 -16.95
CA ARG A 310 -8.97 -28.85 -16.74
C ARG A 310 -7.55 -28.32 -16.80
N THR A 311 -6.67 -28.81 -15.92
CA THR A 311 -5.24 -28.51 -16.05
C THR A 311 -4.61 -29.49 -17.03
N VAL A 312 -4.01 -28.96 -18.10
CA VAL A 312 -3.22 -29.74 -19.06
C VAL A 312 -1.81 -29.93 -18.52
N SER A 313 -1.20 -28.85 -18.04
CA SER A 313 0.12 -28.87 -17.42
C SER A 313 0.26 -27.78 -16.36
N ALA A 314 0.99 -28.05 -15.30
CA ALA A 314 1.30 -27.04 -14.28
C ALA A 314 2.69 -27.27 -13.70
N ARG A 315 3.43 -26.18 -13.50
CA ARG A 315 4.68 -26.18 -12.75
C ARG A 315 4.61 -25.17 -11.63
N ARG A 316 5.05 -25.58 -10.44
CA ARG A 316 5.12 -24.69 -9.27
C ARG A 316 5.90 -23.42 -9.59
N ARG A 317 5.25 -22.26 -9.39
CA ARG A 317 5.80 -20.92 -9.72
C ARG A 317 6.26 -20.75 -11.18
N GLY A 318 5.77 -21.60 -12.09
CA GLY A 318 6.14 -21.63 -13.50
C GLY A 318 4.98 -21.27 -14.43
N THR A 319 4.98 -21.91 -15.59
CA THR A 319 3.86 -21.86 -16.54
C THR A 319 2.84 -22.93 -16.15
N ALA A 320 1.56 -22.57 -16.20
CA ALA A 320 0.45 -23.50 -16.13
C ALA A 320 -0.47 -23.29 -17.33
N GLU A 321 -1.01 -24.38 -17.85
CA GLU A 321 -1.86 -24.45 -19.02
C GLU A 321 -3.15 -25.15 -18.66
N TYR A 322 -4.25 -24.54 -19.04
CA TYR A 322 -5.59 -24.96 -18.72
C TYR A 322 -6.40 -25.06 -20.00
N GLU A 323 -7.25 -26.06 -20.05
CA GLU A 323 -8.23 -26.24 -21.10
C GLU A 323 -9.60 -25.93 -20.54
N ILE A 324 -10.34 -25.07 -21.24
CA ILE A 324 -11.72 -24.75 -20.95
C ILE A 324 -12.58 -25.56 -21.91
N VAL A 325 -13.40 -26.43 -21.34
CA VAL A 325 -14.18 -27.41 -22.07
C VAL A 325 -15.67 -27.13 -21.86
N GLY A 326 -16.47 -27.26 -22.93
CA GLY A 326 -17.92 -27.10 -22.88
C GLY A 326 -18.66 -28.28 -22.24
N PRO A 327 -20.00 -28.24 -22.22
CA PRO A 327 -20.83 -29.36 -21.73
C PRO A 327 -20.53 -30.67 -22.46
N ASP A 328 -20.38 -30.60 -23.79
CA ASP A 328 -20.20 -31.75 -24.69
C ASP A 328 -18.73 -32.23 -24.80
N ASP A 329 -17.91 -31.89 -23.81
CA ASP A 329 -16.47 -32.13 -23.81
C ASP A 329 -15.68 -31.47 -24.97
N THR A 330 -16.28 -30.48 -25.63
CA THR A 330 -15.63 -29.72 -26.72
C THR A 330 -14.72 -28.63 -26.16
N THR A 331 -13.47 -28.56 -26.65
CA THR A 331 -12.52 -27.52 -26.24
C THR A 331 -12.97 -26.15 -26.73
N LEU A 332 -13.30 -25.25 -25.80
CA LEU A 332 -13.70 -23.88 -26.08
C LEU A 332 -12.50 -22.93 -26.14
N ALA A 333 -11.52 -23.12 -25.25
CA ALA A 333 -10.32 -22.29 -25.20
C ALA A 333 -9.16 -22.94 -24.44
N THR A 334 -7.94 -22.52 -24.75
CA THR A 334 -6.74 -22.80 -23.95
C THR A 334 -6.30 -21.54 -23.24
N VAL A 335 -6.02 -21.64 -21.93
CA VAL A 335 -5.53 -20.54 -21.10
C VAL A 335 -4.14 -20.89 -20.57
N THR A 336 -3.16 -20.03 -20.81
CA THR A 336 -1.83 -20.18 -20.24
C THR A 336 -1.55 -19.06 -19.24
N ARG A 337 -1.09 -19.44 -18.05
CA ARG A 337 -0.61 -18.53 -17.02
C ARG A 337 0.89 -18.70 -16.85
N ARG A 338 1.64 -17.64 -17.08
CA ARG A 338 3.06 -17.56 -16.71
C ARG A 338 3.20 -16.73 -15.43
N ALA A 339 3.58 -17.39 -14.33
CA ALA A 339 3.77 -16.70 -13.05
C ALA A 339 4.83 -15.60 -13.16
N GLY A 340 4.53 -14.45 -12.56
CA GLY A 340 5.52 -13.39 -12.38
C GLY A 340 6.64 -13.80 -11.41
N ARG A 341 7.80 -13.18 -11.56
CA ARG A 341 8.92 -13.28 -10.61
C ARG A 341 9.30 -11.88 -10.17
N PHE A 342 9.03 -11.59 -8.90
CA PHE A 342 9.30 -10.29 -8.29
C PHE A 342 10.78 -9.87 -8.47
N LEU A 343 11.72 -10.74 -8.10
CA LEU A 343 13.17 -10.49 -8.22
C LEU A 343 13.66 -10.25 -9.65
N LEU A 344 12.90 -10.68 -10.66
CA LEU A 344 13.26 -10.50 -12.08
C LEU A 344 12.40 -9.42 -12.76
N LEU A 345 11.62 -8.65 -12.00
CA LEU A 345 10.65 -7.68 -12.51
C LEU A 345 9.70 -8.25 -13.58
N ARG A 346 9.49 -9.58 -13.55
CA ARG A 346 8.64 -10.29 -14.50
C ARG A 346 7.21 -10.26 -13.98
N ARG A 347 6.30 -9.64 -14.72
CA ARG A 347 4.87 -9.60 -14.42
C ARG A 347 4.18 -10.90 -14.81
N THR A 348 3.09 -11.24 -14.12
CA THR A 348 2.25 -12.38 -14.49
C THR A 348 1.63 -12.11 -15.86
N ARG A 349 1.79 -13.06 -16.78
CA ARG A 349 1.21 -13.01 -18.13
C ARG A 349 0.15 -14.10 -18.26
N TRP A 350 -0.99 -13.72 -18.80
CA TRP A 350 -2.09 -14.59 -19.16
C TRP A 350 -2.25 -14.59 -20.67
N THR A 351 -2.47 -15.75 -21.27
CA THR A 351 -2.84 -15.88 -22.67
C THR A 351 -4.11 -16.70 -22.76
N VAL A 352 -5.04 -16.27 -23.61
CA VAL A 352 -6.32 -16.95 -23.82
C VAL A 352 -6.49 -17.14 -25.31
N GLN A 353 -6.59 -18.39 -25.75
CA GLN A 353 -6.76 -18.76 -27.15
C GLN A 353 -8.09 -19.48 -27.29
N GLN A 354 -9.12 -18.79 -27.78
CA GLN A 354 -10.41 -19.41 -28.08
C GLN A 354 -10.31 -20.21 -29.39
N ALA A 355 -11.08 -21.30 -29.47
CA ALA A 355 -11.18 -22.09 -30.69
C ALA A 355 -11.54 -21.20 -31.90
N GLY A 356 -10.73 -21.26 -32.95
CA GLY A 356 -10.93 -20.48 -34.19
C GLY A 356 -10.65 -18.97 -34.10
N ARG A 357 -10.03 -18.47 -33.02
CA ARG A 357 -9.73 -17.03 -32.83
C ARG A 357 -8.25 -16.80 -32.52
N GLY A 358 -7.82 -15.54 -32.66
CA GLY A 358 -6.48 -15.10 -32.28
C GLY A 358 -6.21 -15.17 -30.78
N THR A 359 -4.94 -15.21 -30.39
CA THR A 359 -4.52 -15.33 -28.98
C THR A 359 -4.58 -13.99 -28.27
N ALA A 360 -5.46 -13.86 -27.27
CA ALA A 360 -5.56 -12.69 -26.42
C ALA A 360 -4.48 -12.72 -25.34
N VAL A 361 -3.63 -11.69 -25.28
CA VAL A 361 -2.52 -11.61 -24.31
C VAL A 361 -2.79 -10.53 -23.27
N GLY A 362 -2.81 -10.92 -22.01
CA GLY A 362 -2.96 -10.02 -20.86
C GLY A 362 -1.73 -10.03 -19.94
N VAL A 363 -1.31 -8.84 -19.49
CA VAL A 363 -0.24 -8.70 -18.49
C VAL A 363 -0.79 -8.01 -17.25
N LYS A 364 -0.53 -8.59 -16.08
CA LYS A 364 -1.05 -8.09 -14.80
C LYS A 364 -0.35 -6.79 -14.38
N GLY A 365 -1.12 -5.72 -14.21
CA GLY A 365 -0.71 -4.40 -13.73
C GLY A 365 -0.04 -3.53 -14.80
N HIS A 366 -0.17 -2.20 -14.66
CA HIS A 366 0.58 -1.22 -15.45
C HIS A 366 2.05 -1.16 -14.98
N PRO A 367 3.06 -0.93 -15.85
CA PRO A 367 4.47 -0.81 -15.42
C PRO A 367 4.68 0.25 -14.35
N VAL A 368 4.06 1.43 -14.50
CA VAL A 368 4.13 2.52 -13.50
C VAL A 368 3.56 2.08 -12.15
N SER A 369 2.39 1.41 -12.14
CA SER A 369 1.80 0.92 -10.89
C SER A 369 2.68 -0.14 -10.21
N TRP A 370 3.38 -0.96 -11.00
CA TRP A 370 4.36 -1.91 -10.48
C TRP A 370 5.57 -1.20 -9.89
N LEU A 371 6.10 -0.16 -10.54
CA LEU A 371 7.20 0.66 -10.01
C LEU A 371 6.82 1.27 -8.66
N VAL A 372 5.66 1.93 -8.59
CA VAL A 372 5.13 2.51 -7.34
C VAL A 372 4.98 1.43 -6.27
N TRP A 373 4.39 0.27 -6.61
CA TRP A 373 4.26 -0.82 -5.66
C TRP A 373 5.62 -1.35 -5.19
N CYS A 374 6.61 -1.50 -6.08
CA CYS A 374 7.97 -1.89 -5.72
C CYS A 374 8.63 -0.91 -4.75
N LEU A 375 8.44 0.40 -4.95
CA LEU A 375 8.94 1.43 -4.03
C LEU A 375 8.30 1.31 -2.63
N THR A 376 7.10 0.75 -2.53
CA THR A 376 6.46 0.51 -1.23
C THR A 376 6.90 -0.77 -0.52
N LEU A 377 7.62 -1.68 -1.20
CA LEU A 377 8.02 -2.97 -0.62
C LEU A 377 8.82 -2.92 0.66
N PRO A 378 9.85 -2.07 0.82
CA PRO A 378 10.57 -1.97 2.10
C PRO A 378 9.66 -1.57 3.26
N PHE A 379 8.50 -0.96 2.98
CA PHE A 379 7.54 -0.51 3.99
C PHE A 379 6.42 -1.51 4.27
N GLN A 380 6.22 -2.52 3.42
CA GLN A 380 5.14 -3.50 3.63
C GLN A 380 5.24 -4.24 4.97
N PRO A 381 6.42 -4.65 5.49
CA PRO A 381 6.52 -5.27 6.81
C PRO A 381 6.01 -4.36 7.93
N VAL A 382 6.31 -3.07 7.85
CA VAL A 382 5.83 -2.06 8.82
C VAL A 382 4.32 -1.92 8.72
N VAL A 383 3.76 -1.83 7.50
CA VAL A 383 2.30 -1.79 7.28
C VAL A 383 1.64 -3.03 7.87
N VAL A 384 2.17 -4.23 7.62
CA VAL A 384 1.63 -5.48 8.17
C VAL A 384 1.69 -5.48 9.70
N LEU A 385 2.82 -5.09 10.29
CA LEU A 385 3.00 -5.02 11.74
C LEU A 385 1.99 -4.05 12.36
N VAL A 386 1.87 -2.85 11.81
CA VAL A 386 0.92 -1.84 12.26
C VAL A 386 -0.51 -2.33 12.14
N SER A 387 -0.86 -3.03 11.07
CA SER A 387 -2.22 -3.55 10.86
C SER A 387 -2.57 -4.69 11.82
N LEU A 388 -1.59 -5.51 12.21
CA LEU A 388 -1.75 -6.48 13.29
C LEU A 388 -2.00 -5.80 14.64
N LEU A 389 -1.30 -4.68 14.90
CA LEU A 389 -1.43 -3.92 16.15
C LEU A 389 -2.70 -3.06 16.21
N SER A 390 -3.15 -2.51 15.09
CA SER A 390 -4.22 -1.50 15.05
C SER A 390 -5.64 -2.08 15.06
N LEU A 391 -5.81 -3.41 14.94
CA LEU A 391 -7.10 -4.12 14.81
C LEU A 391 -8.01 -3.65 13.64
N ASP A 392 -7.63 -2.60 12.90
CA ASP A 392 -8.41 -1.98 11.83
C ASP A 392 -8.35 -2.75 10.49
N GLY A 393 -7.69 -3.91 10.45
CA GLY A 393 -7.75 -4.84 9.30
C GLY A 393 -7.19 -4.28 7.98
N VAL A 394 -6.39 -3.21 8.01
CA VAL A 394 -5.79 -2.60 6.81
C VAL A 394 -4.74 -3.56 6.24
N GLY A 395 -5.11 -4.48 5.36
CA GLY A 395 -4.16 -5.40 4.75
C GLY A 395 -3.01 -4.70 4.00
N PRO A 396 -1.89 -5.39 3.74
CA PRO A 396 -0.79 -4.84 2.95
C PRO A 396 -1.26 -4.32 1.59
N VAL A 397 -0.52 -3.36 1.03
CA VAL A 397 -0.88 -2.77 -0.26
C VAL A 397 -0.84 -3.86 -1.32
N ARG A 398 -2.01 -4.17 -1.87
CA ARG A 398 -2.15 -5.20 -2.90
C ARG A 398 -1.40 -4.77 -4.15
N ALA A 399 -0.71 -5.72 -4.79
CA ALA A 399 -0.13 -5.50 -6.11
C ALA A 399 -1.22 -5.03 -7.09
N PRO A 400 -0.90 -4.17 -8.07
CA PRO A 400 -1.90 -3.70 -9.03
C PRO A 400 -2.51 -4.88 -9.81
N LEU A 401 -3.82 -5.12 -9.67
CA LEU A 401 -4.48 -6.31 -10.22
C LEU A 401 -5.20 -6.07 -11.57
N ARG A 402 -5.07 -4.89 -12.20
CA ARG A 402 -5.68 -4.67 -13.51
C ARG A 402 -4.99 -5.49 -14.59
N THR A 403 -5.73 -6.28 -15.36
CA THR A 403 -5.19 -7.06 -16.49
C THR A 403 -6.01 -6.75 -17.74
N ARG A 404 -5.37 -6.26 -18.80
CA ARG A 404 -6.01 -6.02 -20.11
C ARG A 404 -5.52 -7.05 -21.10
N TRP A 405 -6.40 -7.83 -21.72
CA TRP A 405 -6.05 -8.74 -22.79
C TRP A 405 -6.25 -8.07 -24.13
N ARG A 406 -5.24 -8.18 -25.00
CA ARG A 406 -5.26 -7.61 -26.35
C ARG A 406 -5.10 -8.66 -27.42
N ILE A 407 -5.81 -8.47 -28.54
CA ILE A 407 -5.61 -9.14 -29.82
C ILE A 407 -5.39 -8.02 -30.84
N ASP A 408 -4.28 -8.08 -31.60
CA ASP A 408 -3.94 -7.07 -32.60
C ASP A 408 -4.07 -5.63 -32.07
N ASP A 409 -3.52 -5.42 -30.87
CA ASP A 409 -3.55 -4.19 -30.05
C ASP A 409 -4.94 -3.71 -29.55
N ARG A 410 -6.02 -4.35 -29.99
CA ARG A 410 -7.37 -4.08 -29.49
C ARG A 410 -7.62 -4.79 -28.17
N THR A 411 -8.13 -4.07 -27.17
CA THR A 411 -8.45 -4.68 -25.87
C THR A 411 -9.78 -5.43 -25.96
N VAL A 412 -9.74 -6.75 -25.77
CA VAL A 412 -10.91 -7.63 -25.85
C VAL A 412 -11.47 -7.97 -24.48
N LEU A 413 -10.62 -7.91 -23.43
CA LEU A 413 -10.99 -8.13 -22.04
C LEU A 413 -10.25 -7.15 -21.11
N ASP A 414 -10.91 -6.68 -20.05
CA ASP A 414 -10.32 -5.81 -19.02
C ASP A 414 -10.77 -6.28 -17.62
N TYR A 415 -9.88 -6.97 -16.91
CA TYR A 415 -10.11 -7.39 -15.53
C TYR A 415 -9.70 -6.28 -14.59
N ARG A 416 -10.63 -5.84 -13.73
CA ARG A 416 -10.42 -4.79 -12.74
C ARG A 416 -10.73 -5.33 -11.36
N THR A 417 -9.89 -4.94 -10.41
CA THR A 417 -10.18 -5.09 -8.98
C THR A 417 -10.26 -3.70 -8.38
N SER A 418 -11.38 -3.35 -7.76
CA SER A 418 -11.44 -2.10 -7.01
C SER A 418 -10.66 -2.21 -5.71
N THR A 419 -9.79 -1.23 -5.46
CA THR A 419 -9.28 -0.92 -4.13
C THR A 419 -10.47 -0.65 -3.20
N GLY A 420 -10.69 -1.52 -2.21
CA GLY A 420 -11.86 -1.47 -1.32
C GLY A 420 -12.80 -2.67 -1.39
N GLY A 421 -12.47 -3.73 -2.15
CA GLY A 421 -13.10 -5.05 -2.00
C GLY A 421 -14.52 -5.22 -2.57
N HIS A 422 -15.01 -4.27 -3.37
CA HIS A 422 -16.42 -4.27 -3.77
C HIS A 422 -16.72 -4.44 -5.26
N THR A 423 -15.72 -4.43 -6.15
CA THR A 423 -15.92 -4.74 -7.57
C THR A 423 -14.67 -5.40 -8.16
N GLU A 424 -14.61 -6.72 -8.04
CA GLU A 424 -13.73 -7.55 -8.84
C GLU A 424 -14.55 -8.08 -10.02
N GLY A 425 -14.09 -7.81 -11.24
CA GLY A 425 -14.78 -8.34 -12.42
C GLY A 425 -14.03 -8.17 -13.73
N LEU A 426 -14.37 -9.04 -14.67
CA LEU A 426 -13.87 -9.04 -16.04
C LEU A 426 -14.88 -8.33 -16.93
N HIS A 427 -14.47 -7.20 -17.50
CA HIS A 427 -15.22 -6.56 -18.57
C HIS A 427 -14.87 -7.26 -19.88
N VAL A 428 -15.87 -7.78 -20.56
CA VAL A 428 -15.78 -8.36 -21.89
C VAL A 428 -16.17 -7.28 -22.89
N LEU A 429 -15.19 -6.83 -23.66
CA LEU A 429 -15.34 -5.72 -24.60
C LEU A 429 -15.61 -6.22 -26.02
N ALA A 430 -15.21 -7.44 -26.34
CA ALA A 430 -15.55 -8.09 -27.60
C ALA A 430 -16.90 -8.81 -27.51
N ASP A 431 -17.82 -8.51 -28.43
CA ASP A 431 -19.13 -9.16 -28.55
C ASP A 431 -19.04 -10.65 -28.90
N TRP A 432 -18.00 -11.04 -29.63
CA TRP A 432 -17.75 -12.42 -30.06
C TRP A 432 -17.12 -13.32 -29.00
N PHE A 433 -16.72 -12.76 -27.84
CA PHE A 433 -16.03 -13.53 -26.81
C PHE A 433 -17.01 -14.51 -26.12
N ASP A 434 -16.64 -15.79 -26.00
CA ASP A 434 -17.55 -16.82 -25.47
C ASP A 434 -17.76 -16.58 -23.96
N PRO A 435 -19.01 -16.44 -23.49
CA PRO A 435 -19.28 -16.13 -22.10
C PRO A 435 -18.86 -17.24 -21.13
N ARG A 436 -18.79 -18.50 -21.58
CA ARG A 436 -18.26 -19.62 -20.80
C ARG A 436 -16.77 -19.49 -20.56
N VAL A 437 -16.03 -19.04 -21.59
CA VAL A 437 -14.58 -18.82 -21.50
C VAL A 437 -14.27 -17.65 -20.56
N ALA A 438 -15.01 -16.55 -20.68
CA ALA A 438 -14.84 -15.40 -19.79
C ALA A 438 -15.15 -15.76 -18.32
N ALA A 439 -16.21 -16.53 -18.09
CA ALA A 439 -16.59 -17.04 -16.78
C ALA A 439 -15.49 -17.90 -16.17
N ALA A 440 -15.01 -18.91 -16.91
CA ALA A 440 -13.92 -19.77 -16.50
C ALA A 440 -12.63 -18.98 -16.22
N LEU A 441 -12.32 -17.96 -17.02
CA LEU A 441 -11.14 -17.11 -16.82
C LEU A 441 -11.20 -16.31 -15.51
N VAL A 442 -12.34 -15.69 -15.18
CA VAL A 442 -12.52 -14.98 -13.89
C VAL A 442 -12.29 -15.91 -12.73
N THR A 443 -12.93 -17.08 -12.78
CA THR A 443 -12.82 -18.10 -11.76
C THR A 443 -11.38 -18.56 -11.58
N LEU A 444 -10.68 -18.81 -12.69
CA LEU A 444 -9.29 -19.22 -12.70
C LEU A 444 -8.37 -18.14 -12.14
N ILE A 445 -8.56 -16.86 -12.50
CA ILE A 445 -7.80 -15.73 -11.93
C ILE A 445 -7.99 -15.67 -10.41
N GLY A 446 -9.23 -15.75 -9.93
CA GLY A 446 -9.55 -15.75 -8.50
C GLY A 446 -8.92 -16.92 -7.75
N SER A 447 -8.85 -18.10 -8.37
CA SER A 447 -8.21 -19.29 -7.78
C SER A 447 -6.68 -19.16 -7.65
N HIS A 448 -6.07 -18.21 -8.37
CA HIS A 448 -4.64 -17.91 -8.32
C HIS A 448 -4.32 -16.65 -7.51
N ASP A 449 -5.32 -15.93 -7.03
CA ASP A 449 -5.09 -14.76 -6.20
C ASP A 449 -4.67 -15.20 -4.80
N THR A 450 -3.43 -14.89 -4.44
CA THR A 450 -2.85 -15.21 -3.13
C THR A 450 -3.03 -14.07 -2.13
N GLY A 451 -3.90 -13.10 -2.42
CA GLY A 451 -4.20 -11.99 -1.52
C GLY A 451 -4.86 -12.43 -0.21
N PHE A 452 -4.91 -11.50 0.75
CA PHE A 452 -5.52 -11.70 2.08
C PHE A 452 -7.02 -12.08 2.07
N GLY A 453 -7.70 -12.02 0.92
CA GLY A 453 -9.08 -12.49 0.78
C GLY A 453 -9.23 -14.01 0.78
N GLY A 454 -8.13 -14.76 0.81
CA GLY A 454 -8.16 -16.21 0.70
C GLY A 454 -8.47 -16.66 -0.73
N ARG A 455 -7.97 -17.83 -1.07
CA ARG A 455 -8.29 -18.50 -2.33
C ARG A 455 -9.70 -19.07 -2.22
N TRP A 456 -10.62 -18.60 -3.06
CA TRP A 456 -12.03 -19.03 -3.00
C TRP A 456 -12.15 -20.56 -3.10
N ASP A 457 -11.32 -21.18 -3.93
CA ASP A 457 -11.28 -22.64 -4.15
C ASP A 457 -10.73 -23.43 -2.97
N LEU A 458 -10.10 -22.78 -1.98
CA LEU A 458 -9.65 -23.41 -0.73
C LEU A 458 -10.61 -23.20 0.44
N SER A 459 -11.62 -22.33 0.28
CA SER A 459 -12.63 -22.05 1.30
C SER A 459 -13.82 -23.02 1.28
N VAL A 460 -13.95 -23.81 0.21
CA VAL A 460 -14.94 -24.89 0.12
C VAL A 460 -14.50 -26.00 1.08
N ARG A 461 -15.21 -26.16 2.20
CA ARG A 461 -15.01 -27.23 3.19
C ARG A 461 -16.08 -28.28 3.07
#